data_AF-A0A7S2XST5-F1
#
_entry.id   AF-A0A7S2XST5-F1
#
_cell.length_a   1.000
_cell.length_b   1.000
_cell.length_c   1.000
_cell.angle_alpha   90.00
_cell.angle_beta   90.00
_cell.angle_gamma   90.00
#
_symmetry.space_group_name_H-M   'P 1'
#
loop_
_entity.id
_entity.type
_entity.pdbx_description
1 polymer ?
#
loop_
_entity_poly.entity_id
_entity_poly.type
_entity_poly.pdbx_seq_one_letter_code
_entity_poly.pdbx_strand_id
1 'polypeptide(L)'
;DRIQNIVEVFDSETYARINTYDLVSRNGKSGRSGPSGPCFAKSVTDDAMLMLNDPAPDLLEPTPDGKYFMVAFRGPKPVTVSHSAQGSCPGVGIIEITSGGQSGHLVDVLRSTNTVDNVAVGKIPGGHDYTGTERSDVHGAIVVSR
;
A
#
# COMPACT_ATOMS: atom_id res chain seq x y z
N ASP A 1 6.14 2.30 9.45
CA ASP A 1 5.02 1.68 10.19
C ASP A 1 3.88 1.48 9.23
N ARG A 2 3.41 0.23 9.07
CA ARG A 2 2.50 -0.20 7.99
C ARG A 2 1.06 0.34 8.16
N ILE A 3 0.80 1.11 9.22
CA ILE A 3 -0.46 1.82 9.49
C ILE A 3 -0.51 3.19 8.80
N GLN A 4 0.64 3.81 8.51
CA GLN A 4 0.67 5.24 8.17
C GLN A 4 0.32 5.54 6.71
N ASN A 5 0.49 4.57 5.80
CA ASN A 5 0.26 4.75 4.36
C ASN A 5 1.01 5.95 3.76
N ILE A 6 2.28 6.11 4.14
CA ILE A 6 3.15 7.19 3.68
C ILE A 6 4.44 6.62 3.10
N VAL A 7 5.11 7.44 2.30
CA VAL A 7 6.52 7.29 1.96
C VAL A 7 7.28 8.44 2.60
N GLU A 8 8.29 8.11 3.39
CA GLU A 8 9.21 9.09 3.95
C GLU A 8 10.38 9.31 3.00
N VAL A 9 10.76 10.58 2.81
CA VAL A 9 11.85 10.96 1.95
C VAL A 9 12.98 11.51 2.80
N PHE A 10 14.15 10.90 2.64
CA PHE A 10 15.39 11.33 3.28
C PHE A 10 16.37 11.78 2.21
N ASP A 11 17.06 12.87 2.49
CA ASP A 11 18.22 13.29 1.72
C ASP A 11 19.41 12.40 2.08
N SER A 12 20.04 11.78 1.09
CA SER A 12 21.11 10.80 1.32
C SER A 12 22.46 11.42 1.65
N GLU A 13 22.66 12.72 1.41
CA GLU A 13 23.92 13.41 1.71
C GLU A 13 23.91 13.91 3.16
N THR A 14 22.78 14.46 3.60
CA THR A 14 22.60 15.07 4.93
C THR A 14 21.94 14.13 5.93
N TYR A 15 21.34 13.02 5.47
CA TYR A 15 20.53 12.08 6.26
C TYR A 15 19.29 12.71 6.91
N ALA A 16 18.89 13.91 6.50
CA ALA A 16 17.72 14.59 7.01
C ALA A 16 16.44 14.07 6.35
N ARG A 17 15.35 13.92 7.11
CA ARG A 17 14.01 13.74 6.53
C ARG A 17 13.59 15.06 5.88
N ILE A 18 13.47 15.07 4.56
CA ILE A 18 13.15 16.28 3.79
C ILE A 18 11.69 16.36 3.37
N ASN A 19 10.99 15.23 3.31
CA ASN A 19 9.57 15.22 2.99
C ASN A 19 8.85 13.94 3.43
N THR A 20 7.53 13.96 3.32
CA THR A 20 6.63 12.82 3.42
C THR A 20 5.51 13.01 2.40
N TYR A 21 5.13 11.96 1.68
CA TYR A 21 3.91 11.97 0.88
C TYR A 21 3.04 10.75 1.21
N ASP A 22 1.73 10.95 1.17
CA ASP A 22 0.75 9.92 1.51
C ASP A 22 0.29 9.13 0.28
N LEU A 23 -0.20 7.92 0.52
CA LEU A 23 -0.71 7.01 -0.51
C LEU A 23 -2.25 6.92 -0.51
N VAL A 24 -2.90 7.78 0.28
CA VAL A 24 -4.35 7.75 0.50
C VAL A 24 -5.07 8.89 -0.22
N SER A 25 -4.36 9.92 -0.67
CA SER A 25 -4.91 11.08 -1.37
C SER A 25 -4.43 11.15 -2.81
N ARG A 26 -5.24 11.72 -3.69
CA ARG A 26 -4.90 11.88 -5.12
C ARG A 26 -3.66 12.73 -5.37
N ASN A 27 -3.30 13.60 -4.43
CA ASN A 27 -2.17 14.52 -4.58
C ASN A 27 -0.96 14.12 -3.73
N GLY A 28 -1.07 13.03 -2.96
CA GLY A 28 -0.05 12.55 -2.03
C GLY A 28 0.30 13.52 -0.90
N LYS A 29 -0.55 14.51 -0.60
CA LYS A 29 -0.28 15.54 0.42
C LYS A 29 -1.42 15.75 1.40
N SER A 30 -2.65 15.57 0.95
CA SER A 30 -3.84 15.93 1.73
C SER A 30 -4.29 14.85 2.70
N GLY A 31 -3.63 13.69 2.74
CA GLY A 31 -4.05 12.57 3.57
C GLY A 31 -5.53 12.23 3.36
N ARG A 32 -6.20 11.77 4.41
CA ARG A 32 -7.61 11.36 4.33
C ARG A 32 -8.62 12.52 4.24
N SER A 33 -8.19 13.78 4.32
CA SER A 33 -9.11 14.94 4.24
C SER A 33 -9.32 15.45 2.80
N GLY A 34 -8.43 15.10 1.86
CA GLY A 34 -8.57 15.46 0.46
C GLY A 34 -9.24 14.39 -0.41
N PRO A 35 -9.26 14.61 -1.73
CA PRO A 35 -9.80 13.63 -2.67
C PRO A 35 -9.10 12.27 -2.52
N SER A 36 -9.88 11.21 -2.36
CA SER A 36 -9.34 9.86 -2.13
C SER A 36 -8.53 9.34 -3.31
N GLY A 37 -7.40 8.74 -3.00
CA GLY A 37 -6.52 8.08 -3.94
C GLY A 37 -7.12 6.81 -4.56
N PRO A 38 -6.40 6.19 -5.50
CA PRO A 38 -6.89 5.03 -6.26
C PRO A 38 -7.26 3.82 -5.41
N CYS A 39 -6.56 3.61 -4.28
CA CYS A 39 -6.82 2.48 -3.38
C CYS A 39 -8.27 2.46 -2.89
N PHE A 40 -8.94 3.61 -2.73
CA PHE A 40 -10.36 3.66 -2.35
C PHE A 40 -11.25 2.87 -3.32
N ALA A 41 -11.14 3.15 -4.62
CA ALA A 41 -11.92 2.48 -5.67
C ALA A 41 -11.51 1.01 -5.87
N LYS A 42 -10.30 0.66 -5.41
CA LYS A 42 -9.72 -0.67 -5.51
C LYS A 42 -9.88 -1.47 -4.22
N SER A 43 -10.51 -0.90 -3.18
CA SER A 43 -10.62 -1.56 -1.89
C SER A 43 -11.52 -2.80 -1.97
N VAL A 44 -11.20 -3.79 -1.15
CA VAL A 44 -12.05 -4.93 -0.82
C VAL A 44 -13.23 -4.41 0.00
N THR A 45 -14.43 -4.91 -0.30
CA THR A 45 -15.69 -4.39 0.28
C THR A 45 -16.57 -5.46 0.90
N ASP A 46 -16.08 -6.70 1.01
CA ASP A 46 -16.83 -7.84 1.57
C ASP A 46 -16.68 -7.97 3.11
N ASP A 47 -16.16 -6.92 3.76
CA ASP A 47 -16.17 -6.74 5.20
C ASP A 47 -16.48 -5.28 5.53
N ALA A 48 -17.55 -5.05 6.29
CA ALA A 48 -18.03 -3.71 6.62
C ALA A 48 -17.13 -2.95 7.63
N MET A 49 -16.29 -3.66 8.37
CA MET A 49 -15.37 -3.08 9.35
C MET A 49 -13.99 -2.78 8.77
N LEU A 50 -13.71 -3.24 7.54
CA LEU A 50 -12.44 -2.98 6.87
C LEU A 50 -12.35 -1.52 6.43
N MET A 51 -11.28 -0.84 6.87
CA MET A 51 -11.03 0.54 6.46
C MET A 51 -10.68 0.60 4.98
N LEU A 52 -11.53 1.26 4.19
CA LEU A 52 -11.25 1.50 2.77
C LEU A 52 -10.10 2.50 2.59
N ASN A 53 -9.48 2.44 1.41
CA ASN A 53 -8.35 3.29 1.04
C ASN A 53 -7.19 3.18 2.03
N ASP A 54 -6.84 1.93 2.34
CA ASP A 54 -5.76 1.57 3.24
C ASP A 54 -4.76 0.68 2.50
N PRO A 55 -3.78 1.26 1.78
CA PRO A 55 -2.91 0.50 0.91
C PRO A 55 -1.92 -0.42 1.62
N ALA A 56 -1.56 -0.14 2.88
CA ALA A 56 -0.61 -0.93 3.67
C ALA A 56 0.66 -1.33 2.86
N PRO A 57 1.51 -0.35 2.50
CA PRO A 57 2.70 -0.61 1.68
C PRO A 57 3.70 -1.52 2.38
N ASP A 58 4.31 -2.44 1.62
CA ASP A 58 5.42 -3.30 2.03
C ASP A 58 6.67 -2.95 1.21
N LEU A 59 7.18 -3.87 0.37
CA LEU A 59 8.39 -3.63 -0.43
C LEU A 59 8.08 -2.85 -1.71
N LEU A 60 9.01 -1.97 -2.09
CA LEU A 60 8.94 -1.17 -3.31
C LEU A 60 10.19 -1.33 -4.18
N GLU A 61 10.02 -1.15 -5.49
CA GLU A 61 11.10 -1.09 -6.47
C GLU A 61 10.89 0.08 -7.45
N PRO A 62 11.92 0.89 -7.76
CA PRO A 62 11.83 1.92 -8.79
C PRO A 62 11.78 1.30 -10.19
N THR A 63 11.03 1.93 -11.10
CA THR A 63 11.12 1.60 -12.52
C THR A 63 12.48 2.01 -13.10
N PRO A 64 12.98 1.32 -14.15
CA PRO A 64 14.27 1.64 -14.77
C PRO A 64 14.38 3.07 -15.30
N ASP A 65 13.27 3.70 -15.69
CA ASP A 65 13.22 5.09 -16.14
C ASP A 65 13.09 6.11 -15.00
N GLY A 66 13.03 5.64 -13.74
CA GLY A 66 12.96 6.46 -12.54
C GLY A 66 11.66 7.25 -12.35
N LYS A 67 10.61 6.96 -13.13
CA LYS A 67 9.35 7.71 -13.08
C LYS A 67 8.34 7.18 -12.07
N TYR A 68 8.44 5.90 -11.71
CA TYR A 68 7.49 5.27 -10.80
C TYR A 68 8.17 4.42 -9.75
N PHE A 69 7.53 4.27 -8.60
CA PHE A 69 7.73 3.13 -7.72
C PHE A 69 6.61 2.11 -7.95
N MET A 70 6.98 0.84 -8.04
CA MET A 70 6.05 -0.28 -7.93
C MET A 70 6.10 -0.81 -6.51
N VAL A 71 4.98 -0.77 -5.80
CA VAL A 71 4.92 -1.08 -4.36
C VAL A 71 3.97 -2.23 -4.11
N ALA A 72 4.40 -3.22 -3.35
CA ALA A 72 3.54 -4.28 -2.86
C ALA A 72 2.58 -3.74 -1.79
N PHE A 73 1.29 -3.96 -1.99
CA PHE A 73 0.23 -3.63 -1.04
C PHE A 73 -0.33 -4.88 -0.41
N ARG A 74 -0.39 -4.85 0.92
CA ARG A 74 -0.83 -5.94 1.78
C ARG A 74 -2.35 -6.12 1.74
N GLY A 75 -2.77 -7.29 2.19
CA GLY A 75 -4.16 -7.74 2.16
C GLY A 75 -4.96 -7.46 3.42
N PRO A 76 -6.29 -7.72 3.35
CA PRO A 76 -7.17 -7.59 4.50
C PRO A 76 -6.95 -8.72 5.52
N LYS A 77 -6.27 -9.79 5.12
CA LYS A 77 -5.99 -10.95 5.96
C LYS A 77 -4.56 -11.47 5.74
N PRO A 78 -3.53 -10.77 6.26
CA PRO A 78 -2.16 -11.16 6.04
C PRO A 78 -1.86 -12.56 6.59
N VAL A 79 -1.17 -13.39 5.79
CA VAL A 79 -0.96 -14.82 6.10
C VAL A 79 0.20 -15.04 7.07
N THR A 80 0.93 -13.99 7.46
CA THR A 80 2.19 -14.11 8.20
C THR A 80 2.24 -13.19 9.43
N VAL A 81 2.24 -13.82 10.61
CA VAL A 81 2.67 -13.31 11.93
C VAL A 81 2.02 -12.00 12.46
N SER A 82 2.38 -11.63 13.68
CA SER A 82 1.75 -10.60 14.52
C SER A 82 2.02 -9.14 14.08
N HIS A 83 2.14 -8.87 12.79
CA HIS A 83 2.45 -7.52 12.28
C HIS A 83 1.16 -6.76 11.92
N SER A 84 1.04 -5.52 12.41
CA SER A 84 -0.04 -4.57 12.08
C SER A 84 0.08 -4.08 10.63
N ALA A 85 -0.32 -4.91 9.68
CA ALA A 85 -0.08 -4.71 8.24
C ALA A 85 -1.34 -4.96 7.39
N GLN A 86 -2.53 -4.81 7.97
CA GLN A 86 -3.79 -5.03 7.28
C GLN A 86 -4.06 -3.89 6.29
N GLY A 87 -4.30 -4.25 5.02
CA GLY A 87 -4.66 -3.30 3.96
C GLY A 87 -5.98 -3.68 3.29
N SER A 88 -6.60 -2.74 2.60
CA SER A 88 -7.86 -2.96 1.88
C SER A 88 -7.72 -3.12 0.38
N CYS A 89 -6.58 -2.81 -0.25
CA CYS A 89 -6.42 -2.90 -1.71
C CYS A 89 -5.19 -3.72 -2.15
N PRO A 90 -5.11 -5.04 -1.85
CA PRO A 90 -3.90 -5.82 -2.09
C PRO A 90 -3.43 -5.85 -3.56
N GLY A 91 -2.13 -5.90 -3.80
CA GLY A 91 -1.59 -5.94 -5.16
C GLY A 91 -0.37 -5.09 -5.35
N VAL A 92 -0.25 -4.47 -6.53
CA VAL A 92 0.87 -3.58 -6.86
C VAL A 92 0.36 -2.17 -7.03
N GLY A 93 0.73 -1.29 -6.10
CA GLY A 93 0.54 0.15 -6.21
C GLY A 93 1.56 0.76 -7.17
N ILE A 94 1.10 1.69 -8.00
CA ILE A 94 1.92 2.46 -8.92
C ILE A 94 2.00 3.89 -8.38
N ILE A 95 3.17 4.30 -7.93
CA ILE A 95 3.39 5.65 -7.39
C ILE A 95 4.15 6.45 -8.43
N GLU A 96 3.59 7.55 -8.90
CA GLU A 96 4.33 8.49 -9.74
C GLU A 96 5.29 9.32 -8.88
N ILE A 97 6.56 9.35 -9.31
CA ILE A 97 7.62 10.11 -8.68
C ILE A 97 7.64 11.51 -9.27
N THR A 98 7.62 12.52 -8.41
CA THR A 98 7.63 13.93 -8.80
C THR A 98 8.75 14.68 -8.07
N SER A 99 9.08 15.87 -8.57
CA SER A 99 10.13 16.71 -7.96
C SER A 99 11.46 15.97 -7.71
N GLY A 100 11.86 15.12 -8.66
CA GLY A 100 13.11 14.37 -8.60
C GLY A 100 13.22 13.40 -7.42
N GLY A 101 12.11 12.80 -6.97
CA GLY A 101 12.10 11.87 -5.83
C GLY A 101 11.63 12.50 -4.52
N GLN A 102 11.55 13.84 -4.45
CA GLN A 102 11.15 14.53 -3.23
C GLN A 102 9.65 14.44 -2.94
N SER A 103 8.82 14.10 -3.92
CA SER A 103 7.38 13.96 -3.74
C SER A 103 6.82 12.88 -4.66
N GLY A 104 5.59 12.44 -4.41
CA GLY A 104 4.92 11.45 -5.22
C GLY A 104 3.47 11.26 -4.80
N HIS A 105 2.74 10.47 -5.56
CA HIS A 105 1.38 10.08 -5.22
C HIS A 105 1.01 8.75 -5.89
N LEU A 106 0.10 8.01 -5.28
CA LEU A 106 -0.44 6.77 -5.83
C LEU A 106 -1.35 7.09 -7.03
N VAL A 107 -1.03 6.56 -8.21
CA VAL A 107 -1.79 6.80 -9.45
C VAL A 107 -2.72 5.64 -9.84
N ASP A 108 -2.38 4.40 -9.49
CA ASP A 108 -3.29 3.25 -9.60
C ASP A 108 -2.85 2.09 -8.69
N VAL A 109 -3.72 1.07 -8.57
CA VAL A 109 -3.41 -0.23 -7.96
C VAL A 109 -3.81 -1.35 -8.93
N LEU A 110 -2.82 -2.15 -9.31
CA LEU A 110 -3.03 -3.44 -9.97
C LEU A 110 -3.49 -4.43 -8.91
N ARG A 111 -4.81 -4.58 -8.77
CA ARG A 111 -5.40 -5.45 -7.75
C ARG A 111 -5.07 -6.92 -8.02
N SER A 112 -4.64 -7.59 -6.96
CA SER A 112 -4.46 -9.04 -6.90
C SER A 112 -5.57 -9.66 -6.07
N THR A 113 -5.98 -10.88 -6.38
CA THR A 113 -7.05 -11.57 -5.65
C THR A 113 -6.66 -13.00 -5.33
N ASN A 114 -7.10 -13.49 -4.17
CA ASN A 114 -7.00 -14.87 -3.75
C ASN A 114 -8.20 -15.20 -2.85
N THR A 115 -9.01 -16.19 -3.22
CA THR A 115 -10.19 -16.61 -2.44
C THR A 115 -10.12 -18.05 -1.97
N VAL A 116 -9.03 -18.77 -2.30
CA VAL A 116 -8.87 -20.22 -2.05
C VAL A 116 -7.74 -20.48 -1.05
N ASP A 117 -7.65 -19.66 -0.01
CA ASP A 117 -6.70 -19.87 1.07
C ASP A 117 -7.42 -20.40 2.32
N ASN A 118 -7.12 -21.65 2.68
CA ASN A 118 -7.63 -22.34 3.86
C ASN A 118 -6.62 -22.36 5.01
N VAL A 119 -5.49 -21.66 4.89
CA VAL A 119 -4.53 -21.50 5.98
C VAL A 119 -5.22 -20.81 7.15
N ALA A 120 -5.12 -21.41 8.32
CA ALA A 120 -5.63 -20.80 9.55
C ALA A 120 -4.86 -19.52 9.84
N VAL A 121 -5.54 -18.38 9.77
CA VAL A 121 -4.97 -17.08 10.11
C VAL A 121 -5.33 -16.75 11.56
N GLY A 122 -4.34 -16.30 12.33
CA GLY A 122 -4.53 -15.84 13.70
C GLY A 122 -5.26 -14.49 13.77
N LYS A 123 -5.46 -13.99 15.00
CA LYS A 123 -5.94 -12.62 15.22
C LYS A 123 -4.98 -11.62 14.59
N ILE A 124 -5.52 -10.54 14.01
CA ILE A 124 -4.73 -9.49 13.34
C ILE A 124 -4.36 -8.41 14.37
N PRO A 125 -3.11 -8.32 14.85
CA PRO A 125 -2.73 -7.30 15.82
C PRO A 125 -2.77 -5.92 15.18
N GLY A 126 -3.34 -4.92 15.88
CA GLY A 126 -3.47 -3.56 15.37
C GLY A 126 -4.46 -3.38 14.22
N GLY A 127 -5.15 -4.45 13.80
CA GLY A 127 -6.24 -4.44 12.83
C GLY A 127 -7.54 -4.96 13.42
N HIS A 128 -8.47 -5.33 12.55
CA HIS A 128 -9.70 -6.04 12.94
C HIS A 128 -9.68 -7.46 12.38
N ASP A 129 -10.39 -8.38 13.04
CA ASP A 129 -10.55 -9.74 12.54
C ASP A 129 -11.41 -9.71 11.26
N TYR A 130 -10.75 -9.82 10.11
CA TYR A 130 -11.40 -9.77 8.81
C TYR A 130 -12.22 -11.03 8.52
N THR A 131 -13.47 -10.81 8.15
CA THR A 131 -14.55 -11.79 7.98
C THR A 131 -14.87 -12.09 6.51
N GLY A 132 -14.36 -11.28 5.58
CA GLY A 132 -14.54 -11.49 4.15
C GLY A 132 -13.75 -12.67 3.58
N THR A 133 -13.74 -12.77 2.26
CA THR A 133 -13.24 -13.90 1.49
C THR A 133 -11.90 -13.64 0.81
N GLU A 134 -11.47 -12.39 0.67
CA GLU A 134 -10.17 -12.04 0.06
C GLU A 134 -9.00 -12.46 0.96
N ARG A 135 -7.95 -13.00 0.35
CA ARG A 135 -6.75 -13.55 1.00
C ARG A 135 -5.46 -13.09 0.32
N SER A 136 -5.54 -12.26 -0.73
CA SER A 136 -4.35 -11.76 -1.40
C SER A 136 -3.55 -10.87 -0.44
N ASP A 137 -2.27 -11.16 -0.29
CA ASP A 137 -1.35 -10.44 0.61
C ASP A 137 0.04 -10.32 -0.03
N VAL A 138 0.19 -9.37 -0.96
CA VAL A 138 1.43 -9.19 -1.72
C VAL A 138 2.50 -8.53 -0.84
N HIS A 139 3.70 -9.11 -0.81
CA HIS A 139 4.83 -8.62 -0.02
C HIS A 139 5.90 -7.93 -0.86
N GLY A 140 6.04 -8.32 -2.12
CA GLY A 140 7.01 -7.77 -3.05
C GLY A 140 6.44 -7.64 -4.44
N ALA A 141 6.91 -6.62 -5.16
CA ALA A 141 6.70 -6.42 -6.58
C ALA A 141 8.09 -6.26 -7.21
N ILE A 142 8.27 -6.83 -8.39
CA ILE A 142 9.50 -6.63 -9.17
C ILE A 142 9.21 -5.98 -10.52
N VAL A 143 10.15 -5.17 -11.00
CA VAL A 143 10.08 -4.54 -12.32
C VAL A 143 11.09 -5.20 -13.25
N VAL A 144 10.60 -5.81 -14.33
CA VAL A 144 11.45 -6.44 -15.35
C VAL A 144 11.48 -5.57 -16.59
N SER A 145 12.66 -5.06 -16.97
CA SER A 145 12.88 -4.38 -18.25
C SER A 145 12.87 -5.40 -19.40
N ARG A 146 12.33 -4.98 -20.55
CA ARG A 146 12.41 -5.73 -21.81
C ARG A 146 13.46 -5.13 -22.72
#